data_AF-A0A7K2Q6Z1-F1
#
_entry.id   AF-A0A7K2Q6Z1-F1
#
_cell.length_a   1.000
_cell.length_b   1.000
_cell.length_c   1.000
_cell.angle_alpha   90.00
_cell.angle_beta   90.00
_cell.angle_gamma   90.00
#
_symmetry.space_group_name_H-M   'P 1'
#
loop_
_entity.id
_entity.type
_entity.pdbx_description
1 polymer ?
#
loop_
_entity_poly.entity_id
_entity_poly.type
_entity_poly.pdbx_seq_one_letter_code
_entity_poly.pdbx_strand_id
1 'polypeptide(L)'
;VRSWVPQLFARYTDGTALLADCPGVPGGGGERARLAAQYVGAACAEVGWLYRRLEPIDAVLAANVRWLAGYRHPRNAGGPGRMAAVQEAFQEARPLIEGVRAVGDPMAVWPAVFHALWSGRLTVPLSRPLHERVIAHPGTSAGIRGGEA
;
A
#
# COMPACT_ATOMS: atom_id res chain seq x y z
N VAL A 1 -20.32 -14.85 -23.34
CA VAL A 1 -18.87 -14.70 -23.10
C VAL A 1 -18.66 -14.26 -21.66
N ARG A 2 -17.93 -15.01 -20.83
CA ARG A 2 -17.51 -14.51 -19.51
C ARG A 2 -16.18 -13.79 -19.69
N SER A 3 -16.16 -12.48 -19.48
CA SER A 3 -14.92 -11.71 -19.49
C SER A 3 -14.06 -12.03 -18.25
N TRP A 4 -12.74 -11.97 -18.42
CA TRP A 4 -11.77 -11.97 -17.33
C TRP A 4 -11.03 -10.63 -17.38
N VAL A 5 -11.00 -9.91 -16.26
CA VAL A 5 -10.41 -8.57 -16.19
C VAL A 5 -9.27 -8.61 -15.17
N PRO A 6 -8.01 -8.44 -15.62
CA PRO A 6 -6.87 -8.29 -14.72
C PRO A 6 -7.10 -7.16 -13.72
N GLN A 7 -6.64 -7.33 -12.48
CA GLN A 7 -6.89 -6.36 -11.40
C GLN A 7 -5.91 -5.19 -11.41
N LEU A 8 -4.76 -5.33 -12.08
CA LEU A 8 -3.74 -4.30 -12.14
C LEU A 8 -3.26 -4.09 -13.58
N PHE A 9 -3.11 -2.83 -13.94
CA PHE A 9 -2.41 -2.37 -15.14
C PHE A 9 -1.31 -1.40 -14.73
N ALA A 10 -0.11 -1.59 -15.27
CA ALA A 10 1.00 -0.65 -15.08
C ALA A 10 1.65 -0.35 -16.43
N ARG A 11 1.97 0.92 -16.67
CA ARG A 11 2.70 1.39 -17.85
C ARG A 11 4.12 1.77 -17.43
N TYR A 12 5.11 1.24 -18.13
CA TYR A 12 6.51 1.55 -17.89
C TYR A 12 6.95 2.74 -18.76
N THR A 13 8.03 3.40 -18.35
CA THR A 13 8.59 4.58 -19.03
C THR A 13 9.21 4.23 -20.39
N ASP A 14 9.60 2.96 -20.59
CA ASP A 14 10.07 2.43 -21.88
C ASP A 14 8.93 2.14 -22.88
N GLY A 15 7.68 2.43 -22.50
CA GLY A 15 6.50 2.22 -23.34
C GLY A 15 5.89 0.81 -23.24
N THR A 16 6.52 -0.13 -22.53
CA THR A 16 5.93 -1.46 -22.26
C THR A 16 4.85 -1.37 -21.18
N ALA A 17 4.04 -2.43 -21.03
CA ALA A 17 3.02 -2.49 -19.99
C ALA A 17 2.91 -3.87 -19.34
N LEU A 18 2.36 -3.89 -18.13
CA LEU A 18 2.04 -5.07 -17.34
C LEU A 18 0.52 -5.13 -17.11
N LEU A 19 -0.09 -6.26 -17.44
CA LEU A 19 -1.37 -6.69 -16.87
C LEU A 19 -1.12 -7.74 -15.80
N ALA A 20 -1.81 -7.62 -14.66
CA ALA A 20 -1.61 -8.54 -13.56
C ALA A 20 -2.90 -8.95 -12.84
N ASP A 21 -2.92 -10.22 -12.44
CA ASP A 21 -3.91 -10.77 -11.51
C ASP A 21 -3.29 -10.88 -10.10
N CYS A 22 -4.10 -10.57 -9.08
CA CYS A 22 -3.70 -10.49 -7.67
C CYS A 22 -4.49 -11.52 -6.85
N PRO A 23 -4.14 -12.82 -6.89
CA PRO A 23 -4.86 -13.83 -6.14
C PRO A 23 -4.69 -13.62 -4.63
N GLY A 24 -5.78 -13.74 -3.87
CA GLY A 24 -5.73 -13.62 -2.40
C GLY A 24 -5.09 -14.82 -1.69
N VAL A 25 -4.94 -15.94 -2.39
CA VAL A 25 -4.29 -17.18 -1.92
C VAL A 25 -3.55 -17.86 -3.07
N PRO A 26 -2.52 -18.68 -2.79
CA PRO A 26 -1.82 -19.42 -3.84
C PRO A 26 -2.80 -20.26 -4.67
N GLY A 27 -2.70 -20.19 -6.00
CA GLY A 27 -3.59 -20.94 -6.89
C GLY A 27 -5.04 -20.45 -6.95
N GLY A 28 -5.38 -19.30 -6.36
CA GLY A 28 -6.74 -18.76 -6.35
C GLY A 28 -7.38 -18.65 -7.74
N GLY A 29 -8.67 -19.00 -7.85
CA GLY A 29 -9.45 -18.94 -9.08
C GLY A 29 -9.45 -20.21 -9.95
N GLY A 30 -8.65 -21.22 -9.58
CA GLY A 30 -8.69 -22.56 -10.16
C GLY A 30 -8.46 -22.60 -11.68
N GLU A 31 -9.07 -23.58 -12.35
CA GLU A 31 -8.87 -23.83 -13.78
C GLU A 31 -9.27 -22.62 -14.65
N ARG A 32 -10.34 -21.90 -14.26
CA ARG A 32 -10.77 -20.70 -14.99
C ARG A 32 -9.70 -19.61 -14.98
N ALA A 33 -9.04 -19.37 -13.84
CA ALA A 33 -7.95 -18.42 -13.75
C ALA A 33 -6.73 -18.87 -14.57
N ARG A 34 -6.44 -20.18 -14.58
CA ARG A 34 -5.34 -20.75 -15.36
C ARG A 34 -5.55 -20.59 -16.87
N LEU A 35 -6.78 -20.81 -17.35
CA LEU A 35 -7.15 -20.60 -18.75
C LEU A 35 -7.11 -19.11 -19.11
N ALA A 36 -7.67 -18.25 -18.24
CA ALA A 36 -7.63 -16.81 -18.46
C ALA A 36 -6.20 -16.28 -18.55
N ALA A 37 -5.31 -16.76 -17.67
CA ALA A 37 -3.89 -16.42 -17.69
C ALA A 37 -3.21 -16.77 -19.02
N GLN A 38 -3.54 -17.91 -19.62
CA GLN A 38 -3.00 -18.30 -20.93
C GLN A 38 -3.48 -17.35 -22.03
N TYR A 39 -4.78 -17.08 -22.10
CA TYR A 39 -5.33 -16.20 -23.14
C TYR A 39 -4.88 -14.74 -23.00
N VAL A 40 -4.90 -14.20 -21.78
CA VAL A 40 -4.43 -12.84 -21.50
C VAL A 40 -2.93 -12.74 -21.75
N GLY A 41 -2.15 -13.76 -21.35
CA GLY A 41 -0.71 -13.81 -21.61
C GLY A 41 -0.38 -13.81 -23.10
N ALA A 42 -1.08 -14.63 -23.89
CA ALA A 42 -0.92 -14.63 -25.35
C ALA A 42 -1.27 -13.27 -25.96
N ALA A 43 -2.40 -12.68 -25.58
CA ALA A 43 -2.81 -11.36 -26.07
C ALA A 43 -1.81 -10.26 -25.69
N CYS A 44 -1.21 -10.32 -24.49
CA CYS A 44 -0.16 -9.38 -24.09
C CYS A 44 1.09 -9.54 -24.95
N ALA A 45 1.51 -10.76 -25.24
CA ALA A 45 2.70 -11.03 -26.04
C ALA A 45 2.59 -10.45 -27.46
N GLU A 46 1.41 -10.55 -28.09
CA GLU A 46 1.13 -9.97 -29.43
C GLU A 46 1.34 -8.45 -29.51
N VAL A 47 1.22 -7.75 -28.38
CA VAL A 47 1.37 -6.28 -28.31
C VAL A 47 2.64 -5.85 -27.55
N GLY A 48 3.55 -6.79 -27.27
CA GLY A 48 4.80 -6.53 -26.55
C GLY A 48 4.62 -6.19 -25.06
N TRP A 49 3.53 -6.65 -24.45
CA TRP A 49 3.22 -6.45 -23.03
C TRP A 49 3.51 -7.71 -22.20
N LEU A 50 3.62 -7.51 -20.89
CA LEU A 50 3.78 -8.58 -19.92
C LEU A 50 2.44 -8.90 -19.26
N TYR A 51 2.21 -10.18 -19.01
CA TYR A 51 1.18 -10.65 -18.10
C TYR A 51 1.82 -11.36 -16.91
N ARG A 52 1.35 -11.10 -15.69
CA ARG A 52 1.77 -11.83 -14.50
C ARG A 52 0.60 -12.17 -13.60
N ARG A 53 0.64 -13.38 -13.03
CA ARG A 53 -0.10 -13.65 -11.79
C ARG A 53 0.86 -13.32 -10.64
N LEU A 54 0.51 -12.32 -9.84
CA LEU A 54 1.32 -11.95 -8.70
C LEU A 54 1.19 -13.01 -7.61
N GLU A 55 2.27 -13.19 -6.86
CA GLU A 55 2.22 -14.01 -5.67
C GLU A 55 1.36 -13.32 -4.61
N PRO A 56 0.64 -14.08 -3.77
CA PRO A 56 -0.03 -13.53 -2.61
C PRO A 56 0.95 -12.76 -1.73
N ILE A 57 0.46 -11.68 -1.14
CA ILE A 57 1.24 -10.84 -0.22
C ILE A 57 1.56 -11.66 1.03
N ASP A 58 2.78 -11.48 1.56
CA ASP A 58 3.19 -12.05 2.85
C ASP A 58 2.13 -11.83 3.93
N ALA A 59 1.90 -12.85 4.77
CA ALA A 59 0.79 -12.85 5.72
C ALA A 59 0.86 -11.69 6.74
N VAL A 60 2.07 -11.32 7.19
CA VAL A 60 2.28 -10.22 8.15
C VAL A 60 2.02 -8.89 7.46
N LEU A 61 2.57 -8.70 6.27
CA LEU A 61 2.32 -7.50 5.47
C LEU A 61 0.82 -7.34 5.16
N ALA A 62 0.17 -8.41 4.72
CA ALA A 62 -1.26 -8.43 4.44
C ALA A 62 -2.11 -8.14 5.69
N ALA A 63 -1.72 -8.63 6.87
CA ALA A 63 -2.40 -8.33 8.13
C ALA A 63 -2.27 -6.84 8.50
N ASN A 64 -1.04 -6.30 8.45
CA ASN A 64 -0.77 -4.90 8.76
C ASN A 64 -1.50 -3.94 7.80
N VAL A 65 -1.46 -4.22 6.50
CA VAL A 65 -2.16 -3.40 5.49
C VAL A 65 -3.67 -3.47 5.67
N ARG A 66 -4.24 -4.65 5.94
CA ARG A 66 -5.68 -4.79 6.22
C ARG A 66 -6.10 -4.01 7.48
N TRP A 67 -5.27 -4.03 8.52
CA TRP A 67 -5.50 -3.22 9.72
C TRP A 67 -5.47 -1.72 9.41
N LEU A 68 -4.41 -1.24 8.75
CA LEU A 68 -4.27 0.16 8.37
C LEU A 68 -5.36 0.63 7.41
N ALA A 69 -5.92 -0.25 6.58
CA ALA A 69 -7.05 0.08 5.72
C ALA A 69 -8.26 0.55 6.51
N GLY A 70 -8.44 0.15 7.78
CA GLY A 70 -9.45 0.70 8.68
C GLY A 70 -9.33 2.22 8.89
N TYR A 71 -8.14 2.77 8.71
CA TYR A 71 -7.83 4.18 8.93
C TYR A 71 -7.78 5.02 7.63
N ARG A 72 -8.16 4.46 6.49
CA ARG A 72 -8.07 5.12 5.17
C ARG A 72 -8.88 6.40 5.00
N HIS A 73 -9.98 6.54 5.74
CA HIS A 73 -10.90 7.67 5.59
C HIS A 73 -10.31 8.97 6.19
N PRO A 74 -10.42 10.14 5.51
CA PRO A 74 -9.86 11.41 5.99
C PRO A 74 -10.27 11.83 7.41
N ARG A 75 -11.47 11.44 7.88
CA ARG A 75 -11.92 11.57 9.28
C ARG A 75 -10.88 11.15 10.33
N ASN A 76 -10.02 10.18 10.01
CA ASN A 76 -9.00 9.68 10.93
C ASN A 76 -7.80 10.63 11.05
N ALA A 77 -7.61 11.59 10.12
CA ALA A 77 -6.57 12.61 10.23
C ALA A 77 -6.75 13.52 11.47
N GLY A 78 -7.94 13.51 12.07
CA GLY A 78 -8.30 14.31 13.23
C GLY A 78 -8.76 15.72 12.87
N GLY A 79 -8.95 16.54 13.90
CA GLY A 79 -9.32 17.95 13.74
C GLY A 79 -8.21 18.82 13.12
N PRO A 80 -8.48 20.11 12.88
CA PRO A 80 -7.52 21.05 12.32
C PRO A 80 -6.16 20.99 13.03
N GLY A 81 -5.07 20.96 12.25
CA GLY A 81 -3.69 20.94 12.77
C GLY A 81 -3.18 19.57 13.25
N ARG A 82 -4.04 18.57 13.46
CA ARG A 82 -3.60 17.26 14.01
C ARG A 82 -2.55 16.57 13.13
N MET A 83 -2.76 16.53 11.82
CA MET A 83 -1.81 15.90 10.91
C MET A 83 -0.46 16.63 10.85
N ALA A 84 -0.47 17.97 10.92
CA ALA A 84 0.75 18.76 10.95
C ALA A 84 1.55 18.46 12.23
N ALA A 85 0.89 18.42 13.39
CA ALA A 85 1.51 18.05 14.66
C ALA A 85 2.08 16.61 14.63
N VAL A 86 1.37 15.66 14.00
CA VAL A 86 1.88 14.30 13.79
C VAL A 86 3.16 14.34 12.94
N GLN A 87 3.15 15.02 11.80
CA GLN A 87 4.34 15.07 10.94
C GLN A 87 5.52 15.76 11.62
N GLU A 88 5.28 16.83 12.40
CA GLU A 88 6.29 17.50 13.22
C GLU A 88 6.89 16.54 14.25
N ALA A 89 6.05 15.79 14.96
CA ALA A 89 6.48 14.80 15.95
C ALA A 89 7.25 13.62 15.36
N PHE A 90 7.30 13.44 14.04
CA PHE A 90 8.05 12.37 13.38
C PHE A 90 9.07 12.92 12.36
N GLN A 91 9.50 14.18 12.48
CA GLN A 91 10.62 14.71 11.67
C GLN A 91 11.89 13.88 11.83
N GLU A 92 12.10 13.33 13.02
CA GLU A 92 13.14 12.35 13.31
C GLU A 92 12.54 11.00 13.61
N ALA A 93 13.23 9.94 13.15
CA ALA A 93 12.79 8.58 13.35
C ALA A 93 12.67 8.24 14.84
N ARG A 94 11.52 7.70 15.26
CA ARG A 94 11.25 7.38 16.66
C ARG A 94 10.17 6.30 16.83
N PRO A 95 10.07 5.66 18.01
CA PRO A 95 8.96 4.77 18.32
C PRO A 95 7.60 5.46 18.16
N LEU A 96 6.62 4.77 17.57
CA LEU A 96 5.27 5.32 17.36
C LEU A 96 4.65 5.88 18.65
N ILE A 97 4.79 5.17 19.77
CA ILE A 97 4.26 5.59 21.08
C ILE A 97 4.85 6.92 21.56
N GLU A 98 6.13 7.18 21.27
CA GLU A 98 6.79 8.42 21.67
C GLU A 98 6.27 9.60 20.86
N GLY A 99 6.13 9.44 19.54
CA GLY A 99 5.52 10.46 18.68
C GLY A 99 4.05 10.71 19.04
N VAL A 100 3.29 9.67 19.36
CA VAL A 100 1.91 9.80 19.83
C VAL A 100 1.81 10.63 21.11
N ARG A 101 2.63 10.31 22.11
CA ARG A 101 2.66 11.04 23.39
C ARG A 101 3.13 12.49 23.23
N ALA A 102 4.04 12.74 22.31
CA ALA A 102 4.50 14.10 22.01
C ALA A 102 3.40 14.98 21.40
N VAL A 103 2.46 14.39 20.64
CA VAL A 103 1.33 15.12 20.02
C VAL A 103 0.18 15.35 21.01
N GLY A 104 -0.05 14.45 21.97
CA GLY A 104 -1.08 14.61 22.99
C GLY A 104 -1.65 13.29 23.51
N ASP A 105 -2.93 13.30 23.89
CA ASP A 105 -3.63 12.12 24.41
C ASP A 105 -3.57 10.93 23.43
N PRO A 106 -2.94 9.80 23.80
CA PRO A 106 -2.82 8.64 22.93
C PRO A 106 -4.15 8.15 22.36
N MET A 107 -5.22 8.18 23.15
CA MET A 107 -6.54 7.72 22.70
C MET A 107 -7.09 8.55 21.53
N ALA A 108 -6.80 9.85 21.52
CA ALA A 108 -7.23 10.77 20.47
C ALA A 108 -6.26 10.81 19.27
N VAL A 109 -4.97 10.50 19.48
CA VAL A 109 -3.90 10.68 18.48
C VAL A 109 -3.68 9.45 17.60
N TRP A 110 -3.86 8.25 18.14
CA TRP A 110 -3.61 6.99 17.39
C TRP A 110 -4.30 6.93 16.02
N PRO A 111 -5.59 7.30 15.86
CA PRO A 111 -6.23 7.29 14.54
C PRO A 111 -5.50 8.14 13.50
N ALA A 112 -4.95 9.30 13.90
CA ALA A 112 -4.22 10.20 13.01
C ALA A 112 -2.85 9.63 12.61
N VAL A 113 -2.15 8.98 13.54
CA VAL A 113 -0.89 8.29 13.24
C VAL A 113 -1.10 7.10 12.30
N PHE A 114 -2.14 6.29 12.53
CA PHE A 114 -2.47 5.19 11.60
C PHE A 114 -2.91 5.70 10.23
N HIS A 115 -3.65 6.82 10.16
CA HIS A 115 -3.97 7.48 8.90
C HIS A 115 -2.72 8.01 8.20
N ALA A 116 -1.75 8.54 8.94
CA ALA A 116 -0.47 9.00 8.40
C ALA A 116 0.35 7.83 7.81
N LEU A 117 0.36 6.67 8.47
CA LEU A 117 0.97 5.45 7.93
C LEU A 117 0.25 4.96 6.67
N TRP A 118 -1.09 4.93 6.68
CA TRP A 118 -1.90 4.54 5.51
C TRP A 118 -1.64 5.44 4.30
N SER A 119 -1.56 6.76 4.54
CA SER A 119 -1.35 7.75 3.47
C SER A 119 0.11 7.95 3.08
N GLY A 120 1.03 7.17 3.65
CA GLY A 120 2.47 7.28 3.36
C GLY A 120 3.14 8.55 3.87
N ARG A 121 2.48 9.32 4.76
CA ARG A 121 3.06 10.49 5.45
C ARG A 121 4.03 10.08 6.55
N LEU A 122 3.87 8.86 7.06
CA LEU A 122 4.83 8.16 7.91
C LEU A 122 5.09 6.78 7.29
N THR A 123 6.25 6.20 7.58
CA THR A 123 6.60 4.85 7.13
C THR A 123 7.16 4.01 8.26
N VAL A 124 6.89 2.70 8.21
CA VAL A 124 7.35 1.68 9.16
C VAL A 124 7.64 0.38 8.39
N PRO A 125 8.46 -0.54 8.91
CA PRO A 125 8.66 -1.85 8.29
C PRO A 125 7.40 -2.73 8.43
N LEU A 126 6.51 -2.70 7.43
CA LEU A 126 5.25 -3.46 7.44
C LEU A 126 5.41 -4.97 7.24
N SER A 127 6.62 -5.46 6.94
CA SER A 127 6.95 -6.90 6.90
C SER A 127 7.14 -7.51 8.29
N ARG A 128 7.01 -6.73 9.36
CA ARG A 128 7.04 -7.19 10.75
C ARG A 128 5.75 -6.80 11.45
N PRO A 129 5.32 -7.51 12.52
CA PRO A 129 4.11 -7.16 13.24
C PRO A 129 4.11 -5.68 13.66
N LEU A 130 3.04 -4.95 13.34
CA LEU A 130 2.90 -3.57 13.73
C LEU A 130 2.61 -3.48 15.23
N HIS A 131 3.43 -2.74 15.98
CA HIS A 131 3.22 -2.47 17.40
C HIS A 131 3.71 -1.06 17.75
N GLU A 132 3.33 -0.55 18.92
CA GLU A 132 3.57 0.85 19.31
C GLU A 132 5.06 1.25 19.44
N ARG A 133 5.96 0.26 19.53
CA ARG A 133 7.42 0.46 19.68
C ARG A 133 8.18 0.39 18.36
N VAL A 134 7.50 0.13 17.25
CA VAL A 134 8.14 0.17 15.93
C VAL A 134 8.64 1.59 15.64
N ILE A 135 9.84 1.68 15.06
CA ILE A 135 10.41 2.95 14.63
C ILE A 135 9.69 3.42 13.37
N ALA A 136 9.06 4.57 13.46
CA ALA A 136 8.46 5.26 12.33
C ALA A 136 9.40 6.33 11.81
N HIS A 137 9.44 6.45 10.49
CA HIS A 137 10.20 7.46 9.77
C HIS A 137 9.24 8.45 9.10
N PRO A 138 9.68 9.69 8.80
CA PRO A 138 8.97 10.56 7.89
C PRO A 138 8.63 9.81 6.60
N GLY A 139 7.44 10.05 6.08
CA GLY A 139 7.07 9.57 4.77
C GLY A 139 7.97 10.17 3.71
N THR A 140 8.53 9.34 2.83
CA THR A 140 9.13 9.86 1.62
C THR A 140 7.99 10.44 0.80
N SER A 141 7.92 11.77 0.70
CA SER A 141 7.10 12.44 -0.33
C SER A 141 7.73 12.19 -1.71
N ALA A 142 7.92 10.93 -2.07
CA ALA A 142 7.95 10.50 -3.44
C ALA A 142 6.49 10.45 -3.87
N GLY A 143 5.88 11.64 -3.98
CA GLY A 143 4.93 11.82 -5.06
C GLY A 143 5.61 11.28 -6.30
N ILE A 144 4.87 10.50 -7.09
CA ILE A 144 5.24 10.13 -8.44
C ILE A 144 5.56 11.45 -9.15
N ARG A 145 6.81 11.90 -9.09
CA ARG A 145 7.31 12.93 -9.99
C ARG A 145 7.33 12.21 -11.32
N GLY A 146 6.30 12.45 -12.13
CA GLY A 146 6.42 12.24 -13.55
C GLY A 146 7.69 12.99 -13.96
N GLY A 147 8.70 12.25 -14.37
CA GLY A 147 9.88 12.84 -14.98
C GLY A 147 9.42 13.57 -16.22
N GLU A 148 9.50 14.89 -16.19
CA GLU A 148 9.56 15.70 -17.40
C GLU A 148 11.01 15.74 -17.88
N ALA A 149 11.14 15.58 -19.20
CA ALA A 149 12.30 15.64 -20.09
C ALA A 149 13.21 14.40 -20.12
#